data_AF-A0A839U328-F1
#
_entry.id   AF-A0A839U328-F1
#
_cell.length_a   1.000
_cell.length_b   1.000
_cell.length_c   1.000
_cell.angle_alpha   90.00
_cell.angle_beta   90.00
_cell.angle_gamma   90.00
#
_symmetry.space_group_name_H-M   'P 1'
#
loop_
_entity.id
_entity.type
_entity.pdbx_description
1 polymer ?
#
loop_
_entity_poly.entity_id
_entity_poly.type
_entity_poly.pdbx_seq_one_letter_code
_entity_poly.pdbx_strand_id
1 'polypeptide(L)' 'MNKKDDKRVHFYHITLSNGELLENIRIEGSLEWNLSGIAAHLVAVEDPDGRKIVLSKYHIVKAELIKVED' A
#
# COMPACT_ATOMS: atom_id res chain seq x y z
N MET A 1 -0.96 -14.72 16.19
CA MET A 1 -1.34 -14.51 14.77
C MET A 1 -0.08 -14.53 13.92
N ASN A 2 -0.10 -15.20 12.77
CA ASN A 2 1.07 -15.79 12.10
C ASN A 2 2.03 -14.75 11.46
N LYS A 3 3.33 -14.84 11.77
CA LYS A 3 4.46 -14.09 11.16
C LYS A 3 4.67 -14.35 9.64
N LYS A 4 3.71 -14.97 8.94
CA LYS A 4 3.87 -15.42 7.54
C LYS A 4 3.50 -14.36 6.50
N ASP A 5 2.62 -13.41 6.82
CA ASP A 5 2.21 -12.35 5.89
C ASP A 5 3.23 -11.19 5.79
N ASP A 6 4.23 -11.17 6.68
CA ASP A 6 5.26 -10.11 6.76
C ASP A 6 6.23 -10.12 5.56
N LYS A 7 6.36 -11.26 4.86
CA LYS A 7 7.29 -11.40 3.72
C LYS A 7 6.66 -11.16 2.36
N ARG A 8 5.33 -11.11 2.28
CA ARG A 8 4.62 -11.06 1.01
C ARG A 8 4.53 -9.65 0.47
N VAL A 9 4.82 -9.50 -0.80
CA VAL A 9 4.73 -8.24 -1.52
C VAL A 9 3.35 -8.14 -2.16
N HIS A 10 2.62 -7.09 -1.81
CA HIS A 10 1.29 -6.82 -2.35
C HIS A 10 1.38 -5.67 -3.35
N PHE A 11 0.69 -5.82 -4.48
CA PHE A 11 0.63 -4.80 -5.52
C PHE A 11 -0.76 -4.23 -5.59
N TYR A 12 -0.88 -2.90 -5.51
CA TYR A 12 -2.15 -2.21 -5.50
C TYR A 12 -2.25 -1.16 -6.60
N HIS A 13 -3.46 -0.95 -7.11
CA HIS A 13 -3.85 0.32 -7.73
C HIS A 13 -4.50 1.19 -6.66
N ILE A 14 -3.99 2.41 -6.47
CA ILE A 14 -4.42 3.32 -5.42
C ILE A 14 -5.00 4.57 -6.03
N THR A 15 -6.28 4.83 -5.77
CA THR A 15 -6.94 6.08 -6.14
C THR A 15 -6.86 7.07 -4.99
N LEU A 16 -6.36 8.26 -5.28
CA LEU A 16 -6.23 9.36 -4.32
C LEU A 16 -7.43 10.31 -4.34
N SER A 17 -7.56 11.13 -3.30
CA SER A 17 -8.65 12.10 -3.13
C SER A 17 -8.65 13.22 -4.18
N ASN A 18 -7.52 13.46 -4.84
CA ASN A 18 -7.38 14.39 -5.96
C ASN A 18 -7.79 13.77 -7.31
N GLY A 19 -8.20 12.48 -7.33
CA GLY A 19 -8.54 11.74 -8.55
C GLY A 19 -7.34 11.08 -9.25
N GLU A 20 -6.13 11.23 -8.72
CA GLU A 20 -4.93 10.58 -9.25
C GLU A 20 -4.98 9.07 -9.01
N LEU A 21 -4.60 8.30 -10.03
CA LEU A 21 -4.47 6.85 -9.97
C LEU A 21 -2.99 6.49 -9.96
N LEU A 22 -2.55 5.87 -8.88
CA LEU A 22 -1.23 5.29 -8.74
C LEU A 22 -1.31 3.80 -9.06
N GLU A 23 -0.61 3.35 -10.10
CA GLU A 23 -0.68 1.98 -10.60
C GLU A 23 0.53 1.15 -10.16
N ASN A 24 0.31 -0.16 -10.01
CA ASN A 24 1.33 -1.15 -9.64
C ASN A 24 2.19 -0.77 -8.41
N ILE A 25 1.56 -0.17 -7.40
CA ILE A 25 2.23 0.25 -6.17
C ILE A 25 2.58 -0.96 -5.32
N ARG A 26 3.88 -1.10 -5.03
CA ARG A 26 4.46 -2.19 -4.25
C ARG A 26 4.42 -1.85 -2.76
N ILE A 27 3.87 -2.76 -1.97
CA ILE A 27 3.76 -2.65 -0.50
C ILE A 27 4.20 -3.97 0.14
N GLU A 28 5.05 -3.88 1.16
CA GLU A 28 5.45 -5.03 1.96
C GLU A 28 4.39 -5.31 3.03
N GLY A 29 3.83 -6.51 3.01
CA GLY A 29 2.64 -6.88 3.79
C GLY A 29 1.35 -6.26 3.24
N SER A 30 0.21 -6.70 3.79
CA SER A 30 -1.08 -6.19 3.35
C SER A 30 -1.29 -4.74 3.78
N LEU A 31 -2.05 -3.97 2.98
CA LEU A 31 -2.41 -2.60 3.34
C LEU A 31 -3.21 -2.56 4.65
N GLU A 32 -4.06 -3.55 4.90
CA GLU A 32 -4.83 -3.67 6.15
C GLU A 32 -3.92 -3.78 7.37
N TRP A 33 -2.81 -4.51 7.27
CA TRP A 33 -1.82 -4.60 8.35
C TRP A 33 -1.10 -3.26 8.55
N ASN A 34 -0.66 -2.64 7.45
CA ASN A 34 0.00 -1.34 7.44
C ASN A 34 -0.91 -0.19 7.95
N LEU A 35 -2.23 -0.33 7.82
CA LEU A 35 -3.23 0.63 8.30
C LEU A 35 -3.85 0.25 9.65
N SER A 36 -3.58 -0.96 10.17
CA SER A 36 -4.10 -1.44 11.46
C SER A 36 -3.37 -0.79 12.63
N GLY A 37 -3.78 0.45 12.94
CA GLY A 37 -3.31 1.15 14.13
C GLY A 37 -3.69 2.63 14.15
N ILE A 38 -3.89 3.16 15.36
CA ILE A 38 -4.10 4.60 15.60
C ILE A 38 -2.91 5.43 15.06
N ALA A 39 -1.71 4.82 14.93
CA ALA A 39 -0.46 5.51 14.64
C ALA A 39 -0.02 5.59 13.16
N ALA A 40 -0.44 4.66 12.28
CA ALA A 40 0.02 4.69 10.89
C ALA A 40 -0.88 5.63 10.08
N HIS A 41 -0.57 6.93 10.07
CA HIS A 41 -1.23 7.89 9.17
C HIS A 41 -0.56 7.92 7.79
N LEU A 42 0.68 7.47 7.72
CA LEU A 42 1.53 7.47 6.54
C LEU A 42 1.99 6.04 6.25
N VAL A 43 1.97 5.66 4.98
CA VAL A 43 2.43 4.37 4.47
C VAL A 43 3.52 4.65 3.44
N ALA A 44 4.73 4.14 3.68
CA ALA A 44 5.79 4.17 2.68
C ALA A 44 5.54 3.06 1.66
N VAL A 45 5.53 3.42 0.39
CA VAL A 45 5.27 2.52 -0.73
C VAL A 45 6.32 2.75 -1.81
N GLU A 46 6.41 1.82 -2.77
CA GLU A 46 7.31 1.95 -3.91
C GLU A 46 6.50 1.97 -5.21
N ASP A 47 6.86 2.88 -6.11
CA ASP A 47 6.26 3.01 -7.43
C ASP A 47 6.93 2.08 -8.46
N PRO A 48 6.41 1.98 -9.70
CA PRO A 48 7.01 1.13 -10.73
C PRO A 48 8.45 1.51 -11.13
N ASP A 49 8.87 2.76 -10.89
CA ASP A 49 10.22 3.25 -11.15
C ASP A 49 11.18 2.95 -9.98
N GLY A 50 10.71 2.26 -8.93
CA GLY A 50 11.49 1.97 -7.72
C GLY A 50 11.63 3.18 -6.78
N ARG A 51 10.85 4.25 -6.98
CA ARG A 51 10.89 5.43 -6.12
C ARG A 51 10.02 5.20 -4.88
N LYS A 52 10.55 5.62 -3.73
CA LYS A 52 9.81 5.57 -2.47
C LYS A 52 8.87 6.77 -2.36
N ILE A 53 7.59 6.48 -2.23
CA ILE A 53 6.52 7.47 -2.04
C ILE A 53 5.94 7.28 -0.64
N VAL A 54 5.51 8.36 0.00
CA VAL A 54 4.79 8.30 1.28
C VAL A 54 3.34 8.69 1.05
N LEU A 55 2.44 7.73 1.23
CA LEU A 55 1.00 7.93 1.09
C LEU A 55 0.36 8.22 2.44
N SER A 56 -0.49 9.22 2.50
CA SER A 56 -1.33 9.47 3.67
C SER A 56 -2.63 8.68 3.54
N LYS A 57 -2.99 7.94 4.59
CA LYS A 57 -4.23 7.13 4.61
C LYS A 57 -5.49 7.96 4.36
N TYR A 58 -5.48 9.23 4.74
CA TYR A 58 -6.63 10.13 4.59
C TYR A 58 -6.85 10.59 3.15
N HIS A 59 -5.83 10.44 2.31
CA HIS A 59 -5.92 10.77 0.90
C HIS A 59 -6.19 9.56 0.02
N ILE A 60 -6.16 8.33 0.57
CA ILE A 60 -6.50 7.12 -0.18
C ILE A 60 -8.02 6.96 -0.19
N VAL A 61 -8.61 7.00 -1.39
CA VAL A 61 -10.04 6.78 -1.60
C VAL A 61 -10.33 5.29 -1.84
N LYS A 62 -9.45 4.62 -2.58
CA LYS A 62 -9.59 3.21 -2.95
C LYS A 62 -8.21 2.57 -3.11
N ALA A 63 -8.08 1.31 -2.69
CA ALA A 63 -6.93 0.47 -2.97
C ALA A 63 -7.41 -0.89 -3.51
N GLU A 64 -7.04 -1.20 -4.75
CA GLU A 64 -7.42 -2.45 -5.43
C GLU A 64 -6.23 -3.39 -5.47
N LEU A 65 -6.32 -4.54 -4.81
CA LEU A 65 -5.27 -5.54 -4.84
C LEU A 65 -5.21 -6.19 -6.22
N ILE A 66 -4.04 -6.13 -6.84
CA ILE A 66 -3.79 -6.67 -8.19
C ILE A 66 -3.19 -8.06 -8.10
N LYS A 67 -2.13 -8.22 -7.28
CA LYS A 67 -1.44 -9.49 -7.07
C LYS A 67 -0.68 -9.50 -5.75
N VAL A 68 -0.30 -10.71 -5.35
CA VAL A 68 0.55 -10.98 -4.18
C VAL A 68 1.72 -11.85 -4.65
N GLU A 69 2.93 -11.49 -4.26
CA GLU A 69 4.17 -12.25 -4.49
C GLU A 69 4.76 -12.69 -3.14
N ASP A 70 5.41 -13.85 -3.10
CA ASP A 70 6.10 -14.41 -1.91
C ASP A 70 7.58 -13.99 -1.83
#